data_AF-A0AAN3BFA7-F1
#
_entry.id   AF-A0AAN3BFA7-F1
#
_cell.length_a   1.000
_cell.length_b   1.000
_cell.length_c   1.000
_cell.angle_alpha   90.00
_cell.angle_beta   90.00
_cell.angle_gamma   90.00
#
_symmetry.space_group_name_H-M   'P 1'
#
loop_
_entity.id
_entity.type
_entity.pdbx_description
1 polymer ?
#
loop_
_entity_poly.entity_id
_entity_poly.type
_entity_poly.pdbx_seq_one_letter_code
_entity_poly.pdbx_strand_id
1 'polypeptide(L)'
;MNDKSKQTTQKLRGGYYTPIKIADFLTSWVTSDKSIKNILEPSAGDGIFIDTLKSFEHDIKVTAIEILEEEADKIIAKTKGFSDFEIIHADFYDFYEDFRDKKLNGEINEYDAILGNPPYIRYQYLTEEQRDFQSDILENNGIKPNKLINAWMAFTVASIEMIKRGGKIGFVLPTDLLQVSYAKQLRDYLFDSLSSLTVITFDGLVFENIQQDVVLILGEKGHVKSNENLTHNLRVINLKDVEGLKEDILEVPFDQYTSYSSDKWTKFYLSRSERNFYEEEFSNHMEGFNDFAKGEIGVTTGNNEFFVVNDQLVNDYKLKKYARPLLGRSVEVKGVFYRNEDLETNIVAGQKVWMLDFNGQRLSNTAKKYIDYGVQNKENEGYKLSLRKRWYDIPSIWVPDAFLLRRIGSFPRIVKNEIQATSTDTFHRIKFHEKVNVSKFLFLMYSTPTLLSFELEGRLFGGGALEILPGDLKNVKLPIVDDKLDYDTLVQELDEKFRSGEVITEISQWVNSKIKDHSSLSNEQIDLTFSMWQNLNKRRTEK
;
A
#
# COMPACT_ATOMS: atom_id res chain seq x y z
N MET A 1 10.11 13.10 -6.82
CA MET A 1 9.54 12.72 -8.13
C MET A 1 10.59 11.86 -8.81
N ASN A 2 10.25 10.63 -9.18
CA ASN A 2 11.18 9.78 -9.91
C ASN A 2 11.26 10.29 -11.34
N ASP A 3 12.48 10.63 -11.76
CA ASP A 3 12.82 11.06 -13.10
C ASP A 3 12.45 9.95 -14.12
N LYS A 4 11.60 10.28 -15.11
CA LYS A 4 11.15 9.32 -16.15
C LYS A 4 12.35 8.70 -16.87
N SER A 5 13.45 9.44 -17.02
CA SER A 5 14.67 8.98 -17.69
C SER A 5 15.41 7.85 -16.96
N LYS A 6 15.10 7.60 -15.68
CA LYS A 6 15.73 6.58 -14.84
C LYS A 6 14.88 5.31 -14.67
N GLN A 7 13.74 5.18 -15.36
CA GLN A 7 12.87 4.01 -15.28
C GLN A 7 13.02 3.14 -16.53
N THR A 8 12.91 1.81 -16.39
CA THR A 8 13.01 0.89 -17.53
C THR A 8 11.82 1.03 -18.46
N THR A 9 12.03 0.82 -19.77
CA THR A 9 10.99 0.85 -20.80
C THR A 9 9.81 -0.08 -20.46
N GLN A 10 10.08 -1.24 -19.86
CA GLN A 10 9.07 -2.19 -19.39
C GLN A 10 8.20 -1.61 -18.25
N LYS A 11 8.79 -0.89 -17.28
CA LYS A 11 8.06 -0.22 -16.19
C LYS A 11 7.22 0.97 -16.69
N LEU A 12 7.69 1.65 -17.73
CA LEU A 12 6.96 2.76 -18.35
C LEU A 12 5.79 2.26 -19.20
N ARG A 13 5.93 1.07 -19.80
CA ARG A 13 4.89 0.38 -20.57
C ARG A 13 3.87 -0.37 -19.69
N GLY A 14 4.22 -0.69 -18.44
CA GLY A 14 3.32 -1.35 -17.50
C GLY A 14 2.98 -2.81 -17.84
N GLY A 15 3.65 -3.41 -18.83
CA GLY A 15 3.43 -4.79 -19.26
C GLY A 15 4.11 -5.80 -18.35
N TYR A 16 3.30 -6.59 -17.65
CA TYR A 16 3.73 -7.68 -16.79
C TYR A 16 3.08 -8.97 -17.28
N TYR A 17 3.88 -9.91 -17.78
CA TYR A 17 3.36 -11.13 -18.41
C TYR A 17 2.74 -12.08 -17.39
N THR A 18 1.49 -12.47 -17.62
CA THR A 18 0.72 -13.37 -16.74
C THR A 18 1.22 -14.82 -16.88
N PRO A 19 1.46 -15.56 -15.79
CA PRO A 19 1.84 -16.97 -15.88
C PRO A 19 0.68 -17.79 -16.46
N ILE A 20 1.01 -18.76 -17.32
CA ILE A 20 0.02 -19.61 -18.00
C ILE A 20 -0.99 -20.23 -17.03
N LYS A 21 -0.57 -20.67 -15.84
CA LYS A 21 -1.48 -21.25 -14.83
C LYS A 21 -2.57 -20.29 -14.35
N ILE A 22 -2.25 -19.00 -14.21
CA ILE A 22 -3.24 -17.98 -13.87
C ILE A 22 -4.19 -17.76 -15.06
N ALA A 23 -3.64 -17.68 -16.27
CA ALA A 23 -4.43 -17.51 -17.48
C ALA A 23 -5.40 -18.68 -17.69
N ASP A 24 -4.93 -19.92 -17.56
CA ASP A 24 -5.72 -21.15 -17.63
C ASP A 24 -6.84 -21.16 -16.58
N PHE A 25 -6.50 -20.86 -15.33
CA PHE A 25 -7.45 -20.84 -14.23
C PHE A 25 -8.57 -19.81 -14.44
N LEU A 26 -8.22 -18.57 -14.79
CA LEU A 26 -9.20 -17.51 -15.06
C LEU A 26 -10.05 -17.81 -16.29
N THR A 27 -9.44 -18.35 -17.35
CA THR A 27 -10.14 -18.77 -18.57
C THR A 27 -11.15 -19.86 -18.26
N SER A 28 -10.73 -20.95 -17.59
CA SER A 28 -11.63 -22.04 -17.18
C SER A 28 -12.78 -21.52 -16.32
N TRP A 29 -12.51 -20.65 -15.35
CA TRP A 29 -13.57 -20.12 -14.50
C TRP A 29 -14.57 -19.24 -15.27
N VAL A 30 -14.10 -18.34 -16.14
CA VAL A 30 -14.98 -17.50 -16.95
C VAL A 30 -15.85 -18.37 -17.85
N THR A 31 -15.23 -19.30 -18.57
CA THR A 31 -15.90 -20.11 -19.60
C THR A 31 -16.62 -21.35 -19.06
N SER A 32 -16.59 -21.58 -17.74
CA SER A 32 -17.32 -22.68 -17.09
C SER A 32 -18.83 -22.67 -17.34
N ASP A 33 -19.40 -21.51 -17.69
CA ASP A 33 -20.77 -21.40 -18.16
C ASP A 33 -20.81 -21.38 -19.69
N LYS A 34 -21.46 -22.40 -20.28
CA LYS A 34 -21.63 -22.53 -21.73
C LYS A 34 -22.48 -21.42 -22.37
N SER A 35 -23.15 -20.59 -21.56
CA SER A 35 -23.87 -19.41 -21.99
C SER A 35 -22.95 -18.23 -22.38
N ILE A 36 -21.68 -18.28 -21.97
CA ILE A 36 -20.67 -17.28 -22.35
C ILE A 36 -20.30 -17.46 -23.82
N LYS A 37 -20.52 -16.41 -24.62
CA LYS A 37 -20.30 -16.39 -26.06
C LYS A 37 -19.43 -15.24 -26.53
N ASN A 38 -19.48 -14.09 -25.90
CA ASN A 38 -18.73 -12.91 -26.29
C ASN A 38 -17.78 -12.46 -25.17
N ILE A 39 -16.48 -12.60 -25.39
CA ILE A 39 -15.43 -12.34 -24.41
C ILE A 39 -14.57 -11.16 -24.88
N LEU A 40 -14.25 -10.25 -23.97
CA LEU A 40 -13.28 -9.18 -24.22
C LEU A 40 -12.00 -9.37 -23.37
N GLU A 41 -10.85 -9.19 -24.00
CA GLU A 41 -9.56 -8.99 -23.34
C GLU A 41 -9.09 -7.54 -23.59
N PRO A 42 -9.14 -6.65 -22.59
CA PRO A 42 -9.00 -5.20 -22.81
C PRO A 42 -7.54 -4.72 -22.96
N SER A 43 -6.56 -5.59 -22.70
CA SER A 43 -5.14 -5.26 -22.73
C SER A 43 -4.30 -6.51 -22.96
N ALA A 44 -4.28 -6.99 -24.21
CA ALA A 44 -3.90 -8.36 -24.53
C ALA A 44 -2.41 -8.67 -24.33
N GLY A 45 -1.51 -7.70 -24.42
CA GLY A 45 -0.07 -7.90 -24.22
C GLY A 45 0.50 -8.94 -25.18
N ASP A 46 1.16 -9.98 -24.65
CA ASP A 46 1.64 -11.13 -25.45
C ASP A 46 0.51 -12.08 -25.91
N GLY A 47 -0.73 -11.81 -25.50
CA GLY A 47 -1.93 -12.56 -25.81
C GLY A 47 -1.99 -13.90 -25.09
N ILE A 48 -1.45 -14.02 -23.88
CA ILE A 48 -1.46 -15.28 -23.13
C ILE A 48 -2.90 -15.80 -22.90
N PHE A 49 -3.86 -14.93 -22.62
CA PHE A 49 -5.26 -15.33 -22.48
C PHE A 49 -5.91 -15.71 -23.83
N ILE A 50 -5.44 -15.13 -24.94
CA ILE A 50 -5.83 -15.59 -26.28
C ILE A 50 -5.37 -17.03 -26.52
N ASP A 51 -4.18 -17.39 -26.06
CA ASP A 51 -3.66 -18.76 -26.24
C ASP A 51 -4.47 -19.79 -25.42
N THR A 52 -4.91 -19.42 -24.21
CA THR A 52 -5.77 -20.28 -23.39
C THR A 52 -7.18 -20.39 -23.96
N LEU A 53 -7.78 -19.29 -24.42
CA LEU A 53 -9.11 -19.26 -25.04
C LEU A 53 -9.18 -20.06 -26.35
N LYS A 54 -8.12 -20.02 -27.18
CA LYS A 54 -8.04 -20.81 -28.41
C LYS A 54 -8.13 -22.32 -28.17
N SER A 55 -7.69 -22.77 -27.01
CA SER A 55 -7.67 -24.18 -26.64
C SER A 55 -9.04 -24.67 -26.15
N PHE A 56 -10.03 -23.77 -26.05
CA PHE A 56 -11.36 -24.06 -25.55
C PHE A 56 -12.29 -24.54 -26.69
N GLU A 57 -12.96 -25.69 -26.49
CA GLU A 57 -13.75 -26.36 -27.54
C GLU A 57 -15.15 -25.76 -27.79
N HIS A 58 -15.50 -24.67 -27.12
CA HIS A 58 -16.82 -24.04 -27.26
C HIS A 58 -16.80 -22.87 -28.23
N ASP A 59 -17.91 -22.71 -28.95
CA ASP A 59 -18.18 -21.55 -29.81
C ASP A 59 -18.20 -20.27 -28.98
N ILE A 60 -17.12 -19.49 -29.09
CA ILE A 60 -16.88 -18.21 -28.42
C ILE A 60 -16.34 -17.22 -29.45
N LYS A 61 -16.83 -15.98 -29.39
CA LYS A 61 -16.25 -14.82 -30.02
C LYS A 61 -15.37 -14.08 -29.01
N VAL A 62 -14.15 -13.75 -29.40
CA VAL A 62 -13.16 -13.07 -28.56
C VAL A 62 -12.77 -11.76 -29.25
N THR A 63 -12.89 -10.65 -28.54
CA THR A 63 -12.31 -9.35 -28.92
C THR A 63 -11.09 -9.10 -28.03
N ALA A 64 -9.94 -8.77 -28.61
CA ALA A 64 -8.74 -8.40 -27.85
C ALA A 64 -8.23 -7.03 -28.27
N ILE A 65 -7.95 -6.16 -27.30
CA ILE A 65 -7.39 -4.83 -27.53
C ILE A 65 -5.93 -4.82 -27.13
N GLU A 66 -5.07 -4.33 -28.02
CA GLU A 66 -3.64 -4.15 -27.74
C GLU A 66 -3.16 -2.82 -28.31
N ILE A 67 -2.45 -2.03 -27.50
CA ILE A 67 -1.99 -0.69 -27.86
C ILE A 67 -0.68 -0.71 -28.66
N LEU A 68 0.11 -1.78 -28.56
CA LEU A 68 1.36 -1.95 -29.29
C LEU A 68 1.13 -2.79 -30.55
N GLU A 69 1.28 -2.15 -31.71
CA GLU A 69 1.21 -2.79 -33.02
C GLU A 69 2.00 -4.10 -33.12
N GLU A 70 3.26 -4.11 -32.67
CA GLU A 70 4.12 -5.30 -32.72
C GLU A 70 3.57 -6.49 -31.91
N GLU A 71 2.91 -6.24 -30.78
CA GLU A 71 2.31 -7.30 -29.97
C GLU A 71 0.97 -7.74 -30.57
N ALA A 72 0.14 -6.79 -31.02
CA ALA A 72 -1.10 -7.07 -31.73
C ALA A 72 -0.87 -7.96 -32.97
N ASP A 73 0.16 -7.65 -33.77
CA ASP A 73 0.55 -8.43 -34.96
C ASP A 73 0.94 -9.87 -34.63
N LYS A 74 1.65 -10.09 -33.50
CA LYS A 74 1.97 -11.45 -33.03
C LYS A 74 0.70 -12.21 -32.67
N ILE A 75 -0.28 -11.55 -32.04
CA ILE A 75 -1.56 -12.16 -31.70
C ILE A 75 -2.36 -12.49 -32.97
N ILE A 76 -2.41 -11.57 -33.93
CA ILE A 76 -3.07 -11.81 -35.24
C ILE A 76 -2.44 -13.00 -35.97
N ALA A 77 -1.11 -13.09 -35.98
CA ALA A 77 -0.41 -14.18 -36.62
C ALA A 77 -0.75 -15.54 -35.99
N LYS A 78 -0.87 -15.61 -34.66
CA LYS A 78 -1.20 -16.86 -33.95
C LYS A 78 -2.69 -17.20 -33.95
N THR A 79 -3.60 -16.25 -34.17
CA THR A 79 -5.04 -16.49 -34.33
C THR A 79 -5.46 -16.71 -35.78
N LYS A 80 -4.51 -16.71 -36.73
CA LYS A 80 -4.78 -16.96 -38.14
C LYS A 80 -5.49 -18.30 -38.35
N GLY A 81 -6.71 -18.25 -38.88
CA GLY A 81 -7.56 -19.42 -39.11
C GLY A 81 -8.68 -19.61 -38.09
N PHE A 82 -8.72 -18.78 -37.04
CA PHE A 82 -9.83 -18.71 -36.09
C PHE A 82 -10.68 -17.48 -36.43
N SER A 83 -11.86 -17.67 -37.03
CA SER A 83 -12.76 -16.56 -37.43
C SER A 83 -13.33 -15.80 -36.25
N ASP A 84 -13.34 -16.41 -35.08
CA ASP A 84 -14.03 -15.90 -33.91
C ASP A 84 -13.14 -15.03 -33.02
N PHE A 85 -11.89 -14.78 -33.45
CA PHE A 85 -10.93 -13.92 -32.75
C PHE A 85 -10.71 -12.62 -33.52
N GLU A 86 -11.11 -11.52 -32.90
CA GLU A 86 -11.00 -10.15 -33.42
C GLU A 86 -9.94 -9.41 -32.60
N ILE A 87 -8.79 -9.12 -33.20
CA ILE A 87 -7.69 -8.39 -32.55
C ILE A 87 -7.68 -6.96 -33.08
N ILE A 88 -7.79 -5.99 -32.18
CA ILE A 88 -7.88 -4.57 -32.50
C ILE A 88 -6.63 -3.87 -31.94
N HIS A 89 -5.83 -3.31 -32.84
CA HIS A 89 -4.73 -2.42 -32.47
C HIS A 89 -5.30 -1.02 -32.16
N ALA A 90 -5.48 -0.70 -30.88
CA ALA A 90 -6.05 0.56 -30.41
C ALA A 90 -5.67 0.85 -28.95
N ASP A 91 -5.77 2.11 -28.53
CA ASP A 91 -5.86 2.42 -27.10
C ASP A 91 -7.22 1.91 -26.58
N PHE A 92 -7.19 1.22 -25.44
CA PHE A 92 -8.40 0.72 -24.79
C PHE A 92 -9.37 1.84 -24.43
N TYR A 93 -8.87 3.03 -24.07
CA TYR A 93 -9.73 4.16 -23.74
C TYR A 93 -10.54 4.62 -24.95
N ASP A 94 -9.92 4.67 -26.14
CA ASP A 94 -10.62 5.01 -27.38
C ASP A 94 -11.68 3.96 -27.73
N PHE A 95 -11.32 2.68 -27.59
CA PHE A 95 -12.26 1.56 -27.79
C PHE A 95 -13.46 1.64 -26.84
N TYR A 96 -13.21 1.97 -25.57
CA TYR A 96 -14.25 2.09 -24.56
C TYR A 96 -15.24 3.22 -24.86
N GLU A 97 -14.76 4.38 -25.29
CA GLU A 97 -15.64 5.50 -25.63
C GLU A 97 -16.48 5.18 -26.88
N ASP A 98 -15.87 4.58 -27.93
CA ASP A 98 -16.61 4.08 -29.09
C ASP A 98 -17.67 3.03 -28.70
N PHE A 99 -17.33 2.11 -27.78
CA PHE A 99 -18.28 1.15 -27.23
C PHE A 99 -19.46 1.85 -26.52
N ARG A 100 -19.20 2.88 -25.70
CA ARG A 100 -20.26 3.62 -24.99
C ARG A 100 -21.20 4.31 -25.95
N ASP A 101 -20.67 5.00 -26.95
CA ASP A 101 -21.47 5.69 -27.96
C ASP A 101 -22.34 4.69 -28.75
N LYS A 102 -21.75 3.59 -29.22
CA LYS A 102 -22.48 2.52 -29.91
C LYS A 102 -23.53 1.87 -29.02
N LYS A 103 -23.24 1.65 -27.74
CA LYS A 103 -24.18 1.06 -26.78
C LYS A 103 -25.37 1.98 -26.53
N LEU A 104 -25.14 3.29 -26.39
CA LEU A 104 -26.19 4.29 -26.25
C LEU A 104 -27.11 4.33 -27.48
N ASN A 105 -26.55 4.11 -28.68
CA ASN A 105 -27.30 4.03 -29.92
C ASN A 105 -27.93 2.64 -30.20
N GLY A 106 -27.69 1.65 -29.33
CA GLY A 106 -28.19 0.28 -29.50
C GLY A 106 -27.50 -0.51 -30.61
N GLU A 107 -26.30 -0.10 -31.02
CA GLU A 107 -25.51 -0.68 -32.12
C GLU A 107 -24.62 -1.85 -31.67
N ILE A 108 -24.28 -1.91 -30.37
CA ILE A 108 -23.47 -2.97 -29.78
C ILE A 108 -24.09 -3.46 -28.47
N ASN A 109 -23.90 -4.75 -28.19
CA ASN A 109 -24.30 -5.36 -26.93
C ASN A 109 -23.12 -5.43 -25.96
N GLU A 110 -23.42 -5.49 -24.67
CA GLU A 110 -22.46 -5.77 -23.61
C GLU A 110 -21.81 -7.16 -23.79
N TYR A 111 -20.63 -7.33 -23.20
CA TYR A 111 -19.88 -8.59 -23.22
C TYR A 111 -20.42 -9.58 -22.19
N ASP A 112 -20.35 -10.88 -22.50
CA ASP A 112 -20.73 -11.94 -21.56
C ASP A 112 -19.66 -12.11 -20.49
N ALA A 113 -18.39 -11.93 -20.86
CA ALA A 113 -17.31 -11.91 -19.91
C ALA A 113 -16.13 -11.04 -20.35
N ILE A 114 -15.35 -10.60 -19.37
CA ILE A 114 -14.08 -9.90 -19.59
C ILE A 114 -13.00 -10.53 -18.71
N LEU A 115 -11.83 -10.78 -19.28
CA LEU A 115 -10.68 -11.29 -18.55
C LEU A 115 -9.41 -10.62 -19.02
N GLY A 116 -8.37 -10.62 -18.19
CA GLY A 116 -7.11 -10.00 -18.58
C GLY A 116 -6.24 -9.56 -17.40
N ASN A 117 -5.16 -8.88 -17.74
CA ASN A 117 -4.23 -8.26 -16.80
C ASN A 117 -4.07 -6.77 -17.18
N PRO A 118 -4.87 -5.87 -16.59
CA PRO A 118 -4.80 -4.44 -16.88
C PRO A 118 -3.41 -3.83 -16.64
N PRO A 119 -3.03 -2.76 -17.35
CA PRO A 119 -1.68 -2.20 -17.29
C PRO A 119 -1.39 -1.46 -15.98
N TYR A 120 -0.19 -1.64 -15.42
CA TYR A 120 0.21 -1.07 -14.12
C TYR A 120 0.95 0.28 -14.27
N ILE A 121 0.35 1.23 -14.99
CA ILE A 121 0.94 2.53 -15.31
C ILE A 121 0.49 3.61 -14.32
N ARG A 122 1.47 4.27 -13.66
CA ARG A 122 1.19 5.38 -12.74
C ARG A 122 0.71 6.62 -13.49
N TYR A 123 -0.22 7.37 -12.90
CA TYR A 123 -0.78 8.63 -13.43
C TYR A 123 0.23 9.56 -14.14
N GLN A 124 1.38 9.85 -13.52
CA GLN A 124 2.36 10.78 -14.11
C GLN A 124 3.03 10.29 -15.40
N TYR A 125 2.89 9.01 -15.73
CA TYR A 125 3.44 8.40 -16.95
C TYR A 125 2.46 8.41 -18.11
N LEU A 126 1.15 8.53 -17.86
CA LEU A 126 0.12 8.67 -18.88
C LEU A 126 0.26 9.99 -19.66
N THR A 127 -0.27 10.02 -20.89
CA THR A 127 -0.45 11.24 -21.68
C THR A 127 -1.51 12.15 -21.03
N GLU A 128 -1.72 13.35 -21.56
CA GLU A 128 -2.79 14.24 -21.06
C GLU A 128 -4.17 13.67 -21.37
N GLU A 129 -4.41 13.31 -22.63
CA GLU A 129 -5.62 12.67 -23.11
C GLU A 129 -5.97 11.38 -22.34
N GLN A 130 -5.01 10.49 -22.10
CA GLN A 130 -5.24 9.29 -21.28
C GLN A 130 -5.65 9.61 -19.84
N ARG A 131 -5.15 10.72 -19.27
CA ARG A 131 -5.57 11.15 -17.92
C ARG A 131 -6.99 11.71 -17.91
N ASP A 132 -7.41 12.34 -19.00
CA ASP A 132 -8.75 12.87 -19.15
C ASP A 132 -9.74 11.70 -19.29
N PHE A 133 -9.49 10.76 -20.20
CA PHE A 133 -10.28 9.51 -20.29
C PHE A 133 -10.36 8.75 -18.97
N GLN A 134 -9.22 8.57 -18.29
CA GLN A 134 -9.19 7.92 -16.98
C GLN A 134 -10.07 8.66 -15.97
N SER A 135 -10.09 9.99 -16.01
CA SER A 135 -10.91 10.79 -15.09
C SER A 135 -12.40 10.64 -15.43
N ASP A 136 -12.75 10.73 -16.72
CA ASP A 136 -14.13 10.61 -17.20
C ASP A 136 -14.74 9.23 -16.88
N ILE A 137 -14.00 8.14 -17.08
CA ILE A 137 -14.42 6.78 -16.72
C ILE A 137 -14.77 6.68 -15.23
N LEU A 138 -13.89 7.22 -14.38
CA LEU A 138 -14.06 7.14 -12.93
C LEU A 138 -15.21 8.02 -12.45
N GLU A 139 -15.29 9.26 -12.94
CA GLU A 139 -16.33 10.22 -12.52
C GLU A 139 -17.73 9.76 -12.93
N ASN A 140 -17.89 9.21 -14.14
CA ASN A 140 -19.15 8.65 -14.61
C ASN A 140 -19.63 7.45 -13.78
N ASN A 141 -18.71 6.79 -13.06
CA ASN A 141 -18.99 5.66 -12.18
C ASN A 141 -18.95 6.05 -10.68
N GLY A 142 -19.03 7.35 -10.36
CA GLY A 142 -19.10 7.85 -8.98
C GLY A 142 -17.80 7.77 -8.20
N ILE A 143 -16.66 7.56 -8.88
CA ILE A 143 -15.34 7.46 -8.27
C ILE A 143 -14.57 8.76 -8.50
N LYS A 144 -14.14 9.41 -7.42
CA LYS A 144 -13.35 10.63 -7.51
C LYS A 144 -11.91 10.36 -8.02
N PRO A 145 -11.50 10.90 -9.18
CA PRO A 145 -10.15 10.72 -9.69
C PRO A 145 -9.13 11.50 -8.85
N ASN A 146 -7.88 11.02 -8.84
CA ASN A 146 -6.75 11.74 -8.25
C ASN A 146 -5.43 11.32 -8.89
N LYS A 147 -4.38 12.12 -8.68
CA LYS A 147 -3.06 11.92 -9.30
C LYS A 147 -2.27 10.72 -8.79
N LEU A 148 -2.80 9.95 -7.82
CA LEU A 148 -2.17 8.72 -7.32
C LEU A 148 -2.71 7.46 -8.01
N ILE A 149 -3.81 7.59 -8.76
CA ILE A 149 -4.48 6.48 -9.42
C ILE A 149 -3.57 5.89 -10.51
N ASN A 150 -3.64 4.57 -10.65
CA ASN A 150 -2.94 3.82 -11.68
C ASN A 150 -3.97 3.34 -12.73
N ALA A 151 -3.54 3.18 -13.98
CA ALA A 151 -4.39 2.88 -15.13
C ALA A 151 -5.29 1.65 -14.91
N TRP A 152 -4.79 0.61 -14.24
CA TRP A 152 -5.56 -0.61 -13.92
C TRP A 152 -6.91 -0.31 -13.24
N MET A 153 -7.05 0.81 -12.50
CA MET A 153 -8.32 1.16 -11.88
C MET A 153 -9.38 1.54 -12.90
N ALA A 154 -9.06 2.41 -13.86
CA ALA A 154 -10.01 2.80 -14.90
C ALA A 154 -10.32 1.63 -15.83
N PHE A 155 -9.32 0.80 -16.17
CA PHE A 155 -9.56 -0.45 -16.91
C PHE A 155 -10.54 -1.37 -16.19
N THR A 156 -10.41 -1.51 -14.85
CA THR A 156 -11.34 -2.32 -14.04
C THR A 156 -12.75 -1.77 -14.09
N VAL A 157 -12.92 -0.46 -13.90
CA VAL A 157 -14.23 0.20 -13.90
C VAL A 157 -14.91 0.10 -15.26
N ALA A 158 -14.19 0.48 -16.32
CA ALA A 158 -14.65 0.41 -17.70
C ALA A 158 -15.06 -1.02 -18.09
N SER A 159 -14.25 -2.01 -17.73
CA SER A 159 -14.56 -3.42 -18.00
C SER A 159 -15.85 -3.86 -17.31
N ILE A 160 -16.03 -3.52 -16.04
CA ILE A 160 -17.28 -3.83 -15.33
C ILE A 160 -18.48 -3.13 -15.99
N GLU A 161 -18.33 -1.90 -16.49
CA GLU A 161 -19.40 -1.19 -17.21
C GLU A 161 -19.79 -1.89 -18.53
N MET A 162 -18.83 -2.44 -19.26
CA MET A 162 -19.03 -3.16 -20.53
C MET A 162 -19.58 -4.58 -20.40
N ILE A 163 -19.54 -5.18 -19.21
CA ILE A 163 -20.09 -6.52 -18.94
C ILE A 163 -21.62 -6.47 -18.83
N LYS A 164 -22.32 -7.48 -19.36
CA LYS A 164 -23.77 -7.63 -19.17
C LYS A 164 -24.13 -8.06 -17.75
N ARG A 165 -25.38 -7.88 -17.33
CA ARG A 165 -25.85 -8.45 -16.05
C ARG A 165 -25.73 -9.99 -16.04
N GLY A 166 -25.22 -10.54 -14.95
CA GLY A 166 -24.86 -11.97 -14.83
C GLY A 166 -23.60 -12.35 -15.60
N GLY A 167 -22.95 -11.41 -16.29
CA GLY A 167 -21.66 -11.65 -16.95
C GLY A 167 -20.52 -11.69 -15.95
N LYS A 168 -19.37 -12.24 -16.38
CA LYS A 168 -18.23 -12.54 -15.51
C LYS A 168 -17.03 -11.63 -15.77
N ILE A 169 -16.27 -11.31 -14.72
CA ILE A 169 -14.97 -10.65 -14.82
C ILE A 169 -13.88 -11.48 -14.14
N GLY A 170 -12.76 -11.71 -14.82
CA GLY A 170 -11.61 -12.45 -14.29
C GLY A 170 -10.30 -11.69 -14.50
N PHE A 171 -9.84 -10.94 -13.50
CA PHE A 171 -8.69 -10.05 -13.62
C PHE A 171 -7.52 -10.40 -12.71
N VAL A 172 -6.32 -10.17 -13.24
CA VAL A 172 -5.07 -10.08 -12.48
C VAL A 172 -4.86 -8.62 -12.11
N LEU A 173 -4.88 -8.30 -10.81
CA LEU A 173 -4.73 -6.92 -10.32
C LEU A 173 -3.55 -6.83 -9.33
N PRO A 174 -2.97 -5.65 -9.10
CA PRO A 174 -1.89 -5.51 -8.14
C PRO A 174 -2.44 -5.59 -6.71
N THR A 175 -1.64 -6.09 -5.76
CA THR A 175 -2.01 -6.09 -4.32
C THR A 175 -2.24 -4.69 -3.75
N ASP A 176 -1.88 -3.63 -4.48
CA ASP A 176 -2.31 -2.26 -4.23
C ASP A 176 -3.83 -2.17 -4.00
N LEU A 177 -4.64 -2.96 -4.73
CA LEU A 177 -6.09 -3.08 -4.50
C LEU A 177 -6.44 -3.38 -3.05
N LEU A 178 -5.59 -4.10 -2.32
CA LEU A 178 -5.84 -4.48 -0.94
C LEU A 178 -5.52 -3.38 0.08
N GLN A 179 -4.53 -2.53 -0.20
CA GLN A 179 -3.86 -1.75 0.86
C GLN A 179 -3.83 -0.24 0.62
N VAL A 180 -3.94 0.22 -0.63
CA VAL A 180 -3.80 1.64 -0.94
C VAL A 180 -5.12 2.38 -0.74
N SER A 181 -5.00 3.61 -0.24
CA SER A 181 -6.15 4.47 0.04
C SER A 181 -6.86 4.93 -1.23
N TYR A 182 -6.14 5.11 -2.35
CA TYR A 182 -6.76 5.56 -3.60
C TYR A 182 -7.70 4.51 -4.21
N ALA A 183 -7.51 3.22 -3.88
CA ALA A 183 -8.37 2.13 -4.35
C ALA A 183 -9.61 1.89 -3.48
N LYS A 184 -9.84 2.70 -2.44
CA LYS A 184 -11.02 2.55 -1.56
C LYS A 184 -12.33 2.60 -2.35
N GLN A 185 -12.51 3.64 -3.16
CA GLN A 185 -13.73 3.79 -3.96
C GLN A 185 -13.88 2.67 -5.00
N LEU A 186 -12.79 2.09 -5.48
CA LEU A 186 -12.86 0.91 -6.35
C LEU A 186 -13.32 -0.34 -5.59
N ARG A 187 -12.87 -0.55 -4.35
CA ARG A 187 -13.38 -1.63 -3.49
C ARG A 187 -14.88 -1.50 -3.26
N ASP A 188 -15.34 -0.29 -2.95
CA ASP A 188 -16.76 0.02 -2.79
C ASP A 188 -17.53 -0.28 -4.10
N TYR A 189 -17.00 0.21 -5.25
CA TYR A 189 -17.57 -0.06 -6.57
C TYR A 189 -17.64 -1.54 -6.95
N LEU A 190 -16.63 -2.34 -6.59
CA LEU A 190 -16.61 -3.79 -6.83
C LEU A 190 -17.75 -4.48 -6.06
N PHE A 191 -17.95 -4.12 -4.79
CA PHE A 191 -19.07 -4.63 -4.02
C PHE A 191 -20.42 -4.18 -4.59
N ASP A 192 -20.53 -2.92 -4.99
CA ASP A 192 -21.78 -2.38 -5.53
C ASP A 192 -22.17 -3.00 -6.86
N SER A 193 -21.18 -3.23 -7.73
CA SER A 193 -21.39 -3.71 -9.10
C SER A 193 -21.47 -5.22 -9.23
N LEU A 194 -20.84 -5.98 -8.33
CA LEU A 194 -20.75 -7.44 -8.42
C LEU A 194 -21.66 -8.12 -7.38
N SER A 195 -22.44 -9.10 -7.81
CA SER A 195 -23.29 -9.93 -6.91
C SER A 195 -22.48 -10.97 -6.15
N SER A 196 -21.38 -11.42 -6.76
CA SER A 196 -20.40 -12.30 -6.14
C SER A 196 -18.98 -11.83 -6.48
N LEU A 197 -18.09 -11.90 -5.51
CA LEU A 197 -16.69 -11.51 -5.62
C LEU A 197 -15.83 -12.58 -4.96
N THR A 198 -14.93 -13.17 -5.71
CA THR A 198 -13.85 -14.02 -5.19
C THR A 198 -12.53 -13.27 -5.30
N VAL A 199 -11.81 -13.21 -4.20
CA VAL A 199 -10.48 -12.60 -4.09
C VAL A 199 -9.48 -13.70 -3.75
N ILE A 200 -8.51 -13.93 -4.62
CA ILE A 200 -7.47 -14.95 -4.44
C ILE A 200 -6.13 -14.26 -4.22
N THR A 201 -5.53 -14.51 -3.06
CA THR A 201 -4.23 -13.96 -2.65
C THR A 201 -3.16 -15.04 -2.59
N PHE A 202 -1.88 -14.63 -2.68
CA PHE A 202 -0.73 -15.53 -2.64
C PHE A 202 0.28 -15.14 -1.55
N ASP A 203 0.78 -16.10 -0.79
CA ASP A 203 1.79 -15.87 0.27
C ASP A 203 3.16 -15.50 -0.33
N GLY A 204 3.55 -16.14 -1.44
CA GLY A 204 4.81 -15.89 -2.16
C GLY A 204 4.69 -14.97 -3.38
N LEU A 205 5.83 -14.66 -4.00
CA LEU A 205 5.87 -13.99 -5.30
C LEU A 205 5.30 -14.91 -6.39
N VAL A 206 4.30 -14.42 -7.11
CA VAL A 206 3.65 -15.13 -8.23
C VAL A 206 4.54 -15.16 -9.48
N PHE A 207 5.50 -14.24 -9.59
CA PHE A 207 6.36 -14.08 -10.74
C PHE A 207 7.84 -14.17 -10.33
N GLU A 208 8.58 -15.15 -10.88
CA GLU A 208 10.02 -15.30 -10.59
C GLU A 208 10.86 -14.08 -11.05
N ASN A 209 10.36 -13.29 -12.02
CA ASN A 209 11.08 -12.17 -12.63
C ASN A 209 10.43 -10.78 -12.40
N ILE A 210 9.33 -10.69 -11.64
CA ILE A 210 8.59 -9.44 -11.44
C ILE A 210 8.42 -9.15 -9.95
N GLN A 211 8.86 -7.97 -9.51
CA GLN A 211 8.81 -7.51 -8.11
C GLN A 211 7.40 -7.07 -7.64
N GLN A 212 6.33 -7.39 -8.37
CA GLN A 212 5.00 -6.88 -8.10
C GLN A 212 4.04 -8.02 -7.74
N ASP A 213 3.60 -8.02 -6.48
CA ASP A 213 2.58 -8.94 -6.00
C ASP A 213 1.22 -8.66 -6.65
N VAL A 214 0.49 -9.73 -6.95
CA VAL A 214 -0.85 -9.66 -7.55
C VAL A 214 -1.91 -10.36 -6.70
N VAL A 215 -3.15 -10.01 -6.99
CA VAL A 215 -4.37 -10.62 -6.48
C VAL A 215 -5.24 -10.98 -7.69
N LEU A 216 -5.91 -12.13 -7.66
CA LEU A 216 -6.90 -12.46 -8.68
C LEU A 216 -8.29 -12.04 -8.19
N ILE A 217 -9.04 -11.40 -9.08
CA ILE A 217 -10.43 -11.04 -8.86
C ILE A 217 -11.30 -11.80 -9.85
N LEU A 218 -12.25 -12.57 -9.32
CA LEU A 218 -13.26 -13.27 -10.10
C LEU A 218 -14.62 -12.77 -9.61
N GLY A 219 -15.42 -12.18 -10.50
CA GLY A 219 -16.69 -11.57 -10.10
C GLY A 219 -17.80 -11.75 -11.10
N GLU A 220 -19.03 -11.78 -10.63
CA GLU A 220 -20.23 -11.81 -11.46
C GLU A 220 -20.98 -10.49 -11.32
N LYS A 221 -21.32 -9.84 -12.44
CA LYS A 221 -22.01 -8.56 -12.43
C LYS A 221 -23.44 -8.73 -11.94
N GLY A 222 -23.80 -7.97 -10.89
CA GLY A 222 -25.10 -8.10 -10.25
C GLY A 222 -26.27 -7.63 -11.12
N HIS A 223 -27.46 -8.07 -10.74
CA HIS A 223 -28.71 -7.41 -11.15
C HIS A 223 -28.94 -6.15 -10.30
N VAL A 224 -29.77 -5.21 -10.76
CA VAL A 224 -30.08 -3.97 -10.01
C VAL A 224 -30.46 -4.34 -8.58
N LYS A 225 -29.66 -3.90 -7.61
CA LYS A 225 -29.97 -4.08 -6.20
C LYS A 225 -31.22 -3.26 -5.90
N SER A 226 -32.29 -3.92 -5.46
CA SER A 226 -33.31 -3.21 -4.67
C SER A 226 -32.65 -2.76 -3.37
N ASN A 227 -33.05 -1.61 -2.82
CA ASN A 227 -32.51 -1.06 -1.57
C ASN A 227 -32.63 -2.01 -0.34
N GLU A 228 -33.26 -3.18 -0.49
CA GLU A 228 -33.60 -4.11 0.58
C GLU A 228 -32.63 -5.31 0.71
N ASN A 229 -31.76 -5.58 -0.28
CA ASN A 229 -30.82 -6.71 -0.23
C ASN A 229 -29.37 -6.25 -0.52
N LEU A 230 -28.74 -5.62 0.48
CA LEU A 230 -27.34 -5.16 0.45
C LEU A 230 -26.33 -6.26 0.83
N THR A 231 -26.70 -7.54 0.70
CA THR A 231 -25.82 -8.65 1.05
C THR A 231 -24.87 -8.94 -0.10
N HIS A 232 -23.57 -8.85 0.18
CA HIS A 232 -22.49 -9.13 -0.77
C HIS A 232 -21.95 -10.53 -0.54
N ASN A 233 -21.82 -11.32 -1.60
CA ASN A 233 -21.16 -12.62 -1.52
C ASN A 233 -19.67 -12.44 -1.78
N LEU A 234 -18.86 -12.56 -0.73
CA LEU A 234 -17.40 -12.48 -0.81
C LEU A 234 -16.78 -13.84 -0.52
N ARG A 235 -15.87 -14.29 -1.37
CA ARG A 235 -15.03 -15.46 -1.11
C ARG A 235 -13.58 -15.02 -1.09
N VAL A 236 -12.87 -15.32 -0.01
CA VAL A 236 -11.45 -15.02 0.11
C VAL A 236 -10.67 -16.31 0.20
N ILE A 237 -9.72 -16.50 -0.70
CA ILE A 237 -8.87 -17.68 -0.77
C ILE A 237 -7.42 -17.22 -0.67
N ASN A 238 -6.68 -17.75 0.30
CA ASN A 238 -5.24 -17.51 0.40
C ASN A 238 -4.49 -18.78 0.00
N LEU A 239 -3.68 -18.69 -1.04
CA LEU A 239 -2.84 -19.77 -1.54
C LEU A 239 -1.38 -19.50 -1.21
N LYS A 240 -0.58 -20.55 -1.15
CA LYS A 240 0.87 -20.41 -0.97
C LYS A 240 1.51 -19.77 -2.22
N ASP A 241 1.15 -20.29 -3.38
CA ASP A 241 1.69 -19.94 -4.69
C ASP A 241 0.68 -20.32 -5.79
N VAL A 242 1.08 -20.12 -7.05
CA VAL A 242 0.25 -20.42 -8.23
C VAL A 242 -0.02 -21.91 -8.43
N GLU A 243 0.74 -22.81 -7.78
CA GLU A 243 0.50 -24.26 -7.85
C GLU A 243 -0.79 -24.67 -7.13
N GLY A 244 -1.27 -23.82 -6.23
CA GLY A 244 -2.56 -23.98 -5.56
C GLY A 244 -3.77 -23.65 -6.42
N LEU A 245 -3.60 -23.07 -7.62
CA LEU A 245 -4.73 -22.70 -8.50
C LEU A 245 -5.33 -23.94 -9.16
N LYS A 246 -6.36 -24.49 -8.51
CA LYS A 246 -7.13 -25.65 -8.93
C LYS A 246 -8.62 -25.33 -8.85
N GLU A 247 -9.47 -26.06 -9.57
CA GLU A 247 -10.91 -25.76 -9.61
C GLU A 247 -11.60 -25.96 -8.25
N ASP A 248 -11.14 -26.91 -7.44
CA ASP A 248 -11.69 -27.25 -6.12
C ASP A 248 -11.57 -26.11 -5.09
N ILE A 249 -10.64 -25.17 -5.27
CA ILE A 249 -10.53 -24.00 -4.38
C ILE A 249 -11.81 -23.15 -4.42
N LEU A 250 -12.60 -23.25 -5.49
CA LEU A 250 -13.87 -22.55 -5.66
C LEU A 250 -15.04 -23.28 -4.97
N GLU A 251 -14.81 -24.40 -4.30
CA GLU A 251 -15.81 -25.04 -3.43
C GLU A 251 -15.92 -24.34 -2.07
N VAL A 252 -14.92 -23.52 -1.69
CA VAL A 252 -14.95 -22.71 -0.47
C VAL A 252 -16.23 -21.85 -0.47
N PRO A 253 -17.07 -21.87 0.58
CA PRO A 253 -18.33 -21.13 0.56
C PRO A 253 -18.10 -19.62 0.52
N PHE A 254 -19.05 -18.89 -0.05
CA PHE A 254 -19.10 -17.43 0.08
C PHE A 254 -19.46 -17.03 1.51
N ASP A 255 -18.81 -15.99 1.99
CA ASP A 255 -19.21 -15.19 3.15
C ASP A 255 -20.23 -14.14 2.72
N GLN A 256 -21.22 -13.89 3.58
CA GLN A 256 -22.22 -12.86 3.37
C GLN A 256 -21.88 -11.60 4.16
N TYR A 257 -21.70 -10.50 3.45
CA TYR A 257 -21.38 -9.19 4.03
C TYR A 257 -22.54 -8.21 3.83
N THR A 258 -23.17 -7.78 4.91
CA THR A 258 -24.27 -6.79 4.88
C THR A 258 -23.77 -5.35 4.88
N SER A 259 -22.55 -5.11 5.38
CA SER A 259 -21.88 -3.82 5.31
C SER A 259 -20.37 -4.03 5.26
N TYR A 260 -19.68 -3.19 4.48
CA TYR A 260 -18.23 -3.17 4.42
C TYR A 260 -17.74 -1.80 4.90
N SER A 261 -17.12 -1.77 6.08
CA SER A 261 -16.72 -0.52 6.77
C SER A 261 -15.22 -0.24 6.74
N SER A 262 -14.42 -1.15 6.19
CA SER A 262 -12.96 -1.04 6.27
C SER A 262 -12.38 -0.23 5.12
N ASP A 263 -11.40 0.62 5.43
CA ASP A 263 -10.62 1.32 4.42
C ASP A 263 -9.67 0.37 3.66
N LYS A 264 -9.47 -0.89 4.08
CA LYS A 264 -8.48 -1.83 3.50
C LYS A 264 -8.94 -3.30 3.47
N TRP A 265 -8.40 -4.06 2.52
CA TRP A 265 -8.57 -5.51 2.39
C TRP A 265 -7.34 -6.31 2.82
N THR A 266 -6.33 -5.70 3.48
CA THR A 266 -5.16 -6.44 4.01
C THR A 266 -5.56 -7.59 4.95
N LYS A 267 -6.70 -7.47 5.63
CA LYS A 267 -7.32 -8.55 6.43
C LYS A 267 -7.64 -9.82 5.64
N PHE A 268 -7.68 -9.79 4.30
CA PHE A 268 -7.91 -10.98 3.48
C PHE A 268 -6.77 -11.99 3.52
N TYR A 269 -5.63 -11.59 4.08
CA TYR A 269 -4.53 -12.49 4.42
C TYR A 269 -4.75 -13.30 5.71
N LEU A 270 -5.75 -12.94 6.52
CA LEU A 270 -6.18 -13.70 7.70
C LEU A 270 -7.12 -14.84 7.30
N SER A 271 -7.16 -15.91 8.09
CA SER A 271 -8.16 -16.97 7.96
C SER A 271 -9.58 -16.45 8.24
N ARG A 272 -10.61 -17.22 7.86
CA ARG A 272 -12.01 -16.83 8.05
C ARG A 272 -12.34 -16.52 9.52
N SER A 273 -11.92 -17.37 10.46
CA SER A 273 -12.17 -17.15 11.89
C SER A 273 -11.43 -15.92 12.42
N GLU A 274 -10.19 -15.69 11.98
CA GLU A 274 -9.40 -14.52 12.36
C GLU A 274 -9.99 -13.21 11.80
N ARG A 275 -10.53 -13.24 10.56
CA ARG A 275 -11.24 -12.10 9.98
C ARG A 275 -12.50 -11.76 10.76
N ASN A 276 -13.30 -12.77 11.11
CA ASN A 276 -14.51 -12.56 11.91
C ASN A 276 -14.17 -11.95 13.27
N PHE A 277 -13.15 -12.48 13.95
CA PHE A 277 -12.64 -11.89 15.18
C PHE A 277 -12.22 -10.42 14.99
N TYR A 278 -11.47 -10.11 13.93
CA TYR A 278 -11.02 -8.75 13.65
C TYR A 278 -12.17 -7.77 13.37
N GLU A 279 -13.18 -8.22 12.63
CA GLU A 279 -14.31 -7.39 12.19
C GLU A 279 -15.35 -7.18 13.30
N GLU A 280 -15.64 -8.21 14.09
CA GLU A 280 -16.74 -8.21 15.05
C GLU A 280 -16.30 -7.85 16.48
N GLU A 281 -15.09 -8.24 16.89
CA GLU A 281 -14.65 -8.14 18.29
C GLU A 281 -13.47 -7.19 18.46
N PHE A 282 -12.40 -7.36 17.68
CA PHE A 282 -11.14 -6.65 17.87
C PHE A 282 -11.34 -5.14 18.00
N SER A 283 -12.12 -4.54 17.10
CA SER A 283 -12.34 -3.08 17.10
C SER A 283 -13.04 -2.55 18.35
N ASN A 284 -13.85 -3.35 19.05
CA ASN A 284 -14.59 -2.93 20.24
C ASN A 284 -13.71 -2.83 21.51
N HIS A 285 -12.54 -3.46 21.48
CA HIS A 285 -11.61 -3.51 22.60
C HIS A 285 -10.37 -2.62 22.41
N MET A 286 -10.43 -1.69 21.45
CA MET A 286 -9.27 -0.92 21.00
C MET A 286 -9.60 0.57 20.86
N GLU A 287 -8.61 1.41 21.14
CA GLU A 287 -8.64 2.87 20.94
C GLU A 287 -7.80 3.25 19.72
N GLY A 288 -8.17 4.32 19.02
CA GLY A 288 -7.43 4.78 17.85
C GLY A 288 -6.14 5.49 18.25
N PHE A 289 -5.09 5.38 17.44
CA PHE A 289 -3.85 6.15 17.62
C PHE A 289 -4.11 7.65 17.77
N ASN A 290 -5.09 8.16 17.00
CA ASN A 290 -5.50 9.56 17.02
C ASN A 290 -6.14 10.02 18.33
N ASP A 291 -6.54 9.10 19.22
CA ASP A 291 -7.02 9.43 20.56
C ASP A 291 -5.86 9.80 21.50
N PHE A 292 -4.64 9.40 21.14
CA PHE A 292 -3.42 9.65 21.92
C PHE A 292 -2.50 10.69 21.28
N ALA A 293 -2.36 10.67 19.95
CA ALA A 293 -1.36 11.49 19.28
C ALA A 293 -1.72 11.81 17.82
N LYS A 294 -1.07 12.85 17.29
CA LYS A 294 -1.06 13.17 15.85
C LYS A 294 0.32 12.87 15.27
N GLY A 295 0.34 12.21 14.12
CA GLY A 295 1.56 11.97 13.35
C GLY A 295 1.64 12.90 12.13
N GLU A 296 2.80 13.49 11.91
CA GLU A 296 3.12 14.28 10.72
C GLU A 296 4.39 13.76 10.06
N ILE A 297 4.55 13.99 8.75
CA ILE A 297 5.79 13.63 8.06
C ILE A 297 6.97 14.43 8.64
N GLY A 298 8.13 13.77 8.76
CA GLY A 298 9.40 14.41 9.12
C GLY A 298 9.85 15.49 8.13
N VAL A 299 10.94 16.18 8.48
CA VAL A 299 11.45 17.30 7.68
C VAL A 299 11.89 16.80 6.30
N THR A 300 11.34 17.38 5.24
CA THR A 300 11.88 17.20 3.89
C THR A 300 12.82 18.33 3.52
N THR A 301 14.11 18.13 3.77
CA THR A 301 15.15 19.14 3.50
C THR A 301 15.27 19.49 2.01
N GLY A 302 14.93 18.53 1.13
CA GLY A 302 15.16 18.61 -0.31
C GLY A 302 16.57 18.18 -0.73
N ASN A 303 17.53 18.16 0.20
CA ASN A 303 18.90 17.74 0.01
C ASN A 303 19.50 17.31 1.36
N ASN A 304 19.29 16.04 1.75
CA ASN A 304 19.78 15.57 3.05
C ASN A 304 21.31 15.60 3.14
N GLU A 305 22.04 15.44 2.03
CA GLU A 305 23.51 15.46 2.06
C GLU A 305 24.05 16.83 2.50
N PHE A 306 23.39 17.92 2.13
CA PHE A 306 23.79 19.27 2.53
C PHE A 306 23.26 19.67 3.92
N PHE A 307 22.03 19.31 4.29
CA PHE A 307 21.41 19.80 5.53
C PHE A 307 21.56 18.87 6.74
N VAL A 308 21.87 17.58 6.52
CA VAL A 308 22.00 16.56 7.57
C VAL A 308 23.47 16.17 7.67
N VAL A 309 24.12 16.59 8.75
CA VAL A 309 25.58 16.61 8.88
C VAL A 309 26.04 15.97 10.18
N ASN A 310 27.31 15.54 10.21
CA ASN A 310 27.96 15.02 11.41
C ASN A 310 28.57 16.15 12.25
N ASP A 311 29.04 15.81 13.47
CA ASP A 311 29.60 16.80 14.40
C ASP A 311 30.90 17.45 13.87
N GLN A 312 31.72 16.69 13.12
CA GLN A 312 32.94 17.19 12.50
C GLN A 312 32.66 18.39 11.59
N LEU A 313 31.69 18.28 10.67
CA LEU A 313 31.33 19.37 9.76
C LEU A 313 30.80 20.59 10.52
N VAL A 314 30.00 20.37 11.57
CA VAL A 314 29.51 21.45 12.44
C VAL A 314 30.69 22.21 13.08
N ASN A 315 31.74 21.51 13.49
CA ASN A 315 32.93 22.12 14.09
C ASN A 315 33.79 22.84 13.04
N ASP A 316 34.05 22.22 11.89
CA ASP A 316 34.88 22.76 10.80
C ASP A 316 34.34 24.10 10.29
N TYR A 317 33.02 24.18 10.10
CA TYR A 317 32.33 25.39 9.63
C TYR A 317 31.79 26.27 10.78
N LYS A 318 32.06 25.91 12.05
CA LYS A 318 31.58 26.62 13.25
C LYS A 318 30.07 26.89 13.20
N LEU A 319 29.29 25.86 12.88
CA LEU A 319 27.85 25.92 12.64
C LEU A 319 27.01 25.56 13.87
N LYS A 320 27.59 25.38 15.06
CA LYS A 320 26.85 24.92 16.25
C LYS A 320 25.58 25.71 16.55
N LYS A 321 25.59 27.03 16.32
CA LYS A 321 24.43 27.91 16.46
C LYS A 321 23.25 27.54 15.54
N TYR A 322 23.54 26.97 14.38
CA TYR A 322 22.57 26.57 13.36
C TYR A 322 22.26 25.07 13.41
N ALA A 323 22.91 24.31 14.28
CA ALA A 323 22.77 22.86 14.36
C ALA A 323 21.69 22.48 15.38
N ARG A 324 20.65 21.79 14.92
CA ARG A 324 19.63 21.16 15.77
C ARG A 324 19.90 19.67 15.88
N PRO A 325 19.73 19.05 17.07
CA PRO A 325 19.81 17.60 17.20
C PRO A 325 18.81 16.92 16.25
N LEU A 326 19.23 15.81 15.64
CA LEU A 326 18.47 15.12 14.62
C LEU A 326 18.53 13.60 14.84
N LEU A 327 17.37 12.96 14.79
CA LEU A 327 17.24 11.53 14.55
C LEU A 327 16.96 11.31 13.06
N GLY A 328 17.99 10.93 12.30
CA GLY A 328 17.96 10.93 10.84
C GLY A 328 17.69 9.55 10.24
N ARG A 329 18.15 8.49 10.89
CA ARG A 329 18.09 7.12 10.37
C ARG A 329 17.65 6.10 11.42
N SER A 330 17.08 5.00 10.96
CA SER A 330 16.63 3.91 11.84
C SER A 330 17.75 3.25 12.65
N VAL A 331 18.97 3.16 12.08
CA VAL A 331 20.14 2.56 12.73
C VAL A 331 20.62 3.35 13.96
N GLU A 332 20.17 4.59 14.11
CA GLU A 332 20.50 5.48 15.23
C GLU A 332 19.59 5.24 16.45
N VAL A 333 18.54 4.41 16.31
CA VAL A 333 17.55 4.09 17.36
C VAL A 333 17.96 2.82 18.13
N LYS A 334 18.14 2.95 19.44
CA LYS A 334 18.56 1.85 20.33
C LYS A 334 17.49 1.36 21.30
N GLY A 335 16.55 2.23 21.66
CA GLY A 335 15.51 1.95 22.63
C GLY A 335 14.23 2.73 22.33
N VAL A 336 13.37 2.89 23.33
CA VAL A 336 12.11 3.67 23.25
C VAL A 336 12.29 5.13 23.67
N PHE A 337 13.46 5.49 24.21
CA PHE A 337 13.85 6.87 24.48
C PHE A 337 15.03 7.30 23.60
N TYR A 338 15.02 8.56 23.14
CA TYR A 338 16.16 9.21 22.51
C TYR A 338 16.74 10.26 23.46
N ARG A 339 17.88 9.91 24.07
CA ARG A 339 18.53 10.68 25.14
C ARG A 339 19.86 11.28 24.68
N ASN A 340 20.49 12.09 25.54
CA ASN A 340 21.77 12.72 25.22
C ASN A 340 22.87 11.66 25.04
N GLU A 341 22.82 10.57 25.79
CA GLU A 341 23.76 9.45 25.69
C GLU A 341 23.67 8.77 24.31
N ASP A 342 22.47 8.72 23.72
CA ASP A 342 22.26 8.20 22.37
C ASP A 342 22.85 9.14 21.32
N LEU A 343 22.63 10.45 21.47
CA LEU A 343 23.24 11.47 20.61
C LEU A 343 24.76 11.39 20.66
N GLU A 344 25.36 11.36 21.85
CA GLU A 344 26.82 11.27 22.02
C GLU A 344 27.38 9.98 21.41
N THR A 345 26.71 8.84 21.60
CA THR A 345 27.17 7.61 20.96
C THR A 345 27.13 7.72 19.43
N ASN A 346 26.09 8.35 18.88
CA ASN A 346 25.95 8.53 17.44
C ASN A 346 26.97 9.56 16.90
N ILE A 347 27.34 10.58 17.68
CA ILE A 347 28.46 11.50 17.37
C ILE A 347 29.76 10.72 17.26
N VAL A 348 30.09 9.91 18.26
CA VAL A 348 31.31 9.08 18.26
C VAL A 348 31.33 8.11 17.09
N ALA A 349 30.17 7.55 16.72
CA ALA A 349 30.02 6.68 15.56
C ALA A 349 30.01 7.43 14.20
N GLY A 350 30.29 8.74 14.18
CA GLY A 350 30.39 9.56 12.97
C GLY A 350 29.06 9.76 12.23
N GLN A 351 27.93 9.51 12.90
CA GLN A 351 26.61 9.60 12.28
C GLN A 351 26.22 11.06 11.99
N LYS A 352 25.31 11.26 11.05
CA LYS A 352 24.78 12.59 10.69
C LYS A 352 23.65 12.98 11.65
N VAL A 353 24.01 13.48 12.82
CA VAL A 353 23.10 13.75 13.94
C VAL A 353 22.66 15.21 14.08
N TRP A 354 23.08 16.07 13.15
CA TRP A 354 22.73 17.48 13.17
C TRP A 354 21.95 17.86 11.92
N MET A 355 20.87 18.61 12.09
CA MET A 355 20.20 19.31 11.00
C MET A 355 20.54 20.79 11.05
N LEU A 356 21.03 21.32 9.93
CA LEU A 356 21.33 22.73 9.79
C LEU A 356 20.04 23.53 9.53
N ASP A 357 19.69 24.39 10.49
CA ASP A 357 18.55 25.30 10.44
C ASP A 357 19.02 26.76 10.40
N PHE A 358 18.95 27.35 9.21
CA PHE A 358 19.28 28.76 8.99
C PHE A 358 18.04 29.68 8.99
N ASN A 359 16.85 29.14 9.24
CA ASN A 359 15.58 29.85 9.08
C ASN A 359 15.50 31.10 9.97
N GLY A 360 15.21 32.25 9.38
CA GLY A 360 15.07 33.51 10.12
C GLY A 360 16.33 33.99 10.84
N GLN A 361 17.47 33.30 10.69
CA GLN A 361 18.69 33.63 11.41
C GLN A 361 19.62 34.54 10.58
N ARG A 362 20.34 35.44 11.27
CA ARG A 362 21.46 36.17 10.68
C ARG A 362 22.66 35.23 10.54
N LEU A 363 23.15 35.09 9.30
CA LEU A 363 24.28 34.22 8.98
C LEU A 363 25.61 34.83 9.44
N SER A 364 26.42 34.03 10.13
CA SER A 364 27.83 34.33 10.40
C SER A 364 28.66 34.26 9.12
N ASN A 365 29.90 34.76 9.15
CA ASN A 365 30.80 34.65 8.00
C ASN A 365 31.10 33.19 7.64
N THR A 366 31.16 32.29 8.63
CA THR A 366 31.40 30.86 8.38
C THR A 366 30.17 30.16 7.81
N ALA A 367 28.97 30.51 8.27
CA ALA A 367 27.72 30.01 7.70
C ALA A 367 27.52 30.47 6.24
N LYS A 368 27.87 31.72 5.93
CA LYS A 368 27.88 32.22 4.55
C LYS A 368 28.83 31.41 3.66
N LYS A 369 30.06 31.16 4.12
CA LYS A 369 31.02 30.31 3.40
C LYS A 369 30.48 28.91 3.11
N TYR A 370 29.77 28.31 4.07
CA TYR A 370 29.15 27.00 3.87
C TYR A 370 28.02 27.02 2.84
N ILE A 371 27.19 28.07 2.86
CA ILE A 371 26.14 28.27 1.86
C ILE A 371 26.74 28.52 0.48
N ASP A 372 27.78 29.34 0.38
CA ASP A 372 28.49 29.61 -0.87
C ASP A 372 29.12 28.33 -1.44
N TYR A 373 29.67 27.47 -0.57
CA TYR A 373 30.13 26.12 -0.95
C TYR A 373 28.99 25.28 -1.54
N GLY A 374 27.80 25.31 -0.95
CA GLY A 374 26.62 24.63 -1.50
C GLY A 374 26.25 25.11 -2.90
N VAL A 375 26.31 26.43 -3.14
CA VAL A 375 26.06 27.01 -4.47
C VAL A 375 27.12 26.60 -5.48
N GLN A 376 28.40 26.63 -5.11
CA GLN A 376 29.50 26.21 -5.98
C GLN A 376 29.38 24.74 -6.41
N ASN A 377 28.84 23.89 -5.54
CA ASN A 377 28.62 22.47 -5.80
C ASN A 377 27.22 22.15 -6.34
N LYS A 378 26.43 23.17 -6.71
CA LYS A 378 25.07 23.02 -7.29
C LYS A 378 24.06 22.34 -6.36
N GLU A 379 24.31 22.33 -5.05
CA GLU A 379 23.42 21.74 -4.05
C GLU A 379 22.05 22.45 -3.99
N ASN A 380 22.00 23.69 -4.49
CA ASN A 380 20.82 24.56 -4.57
C ASN A 380 19.92 24.29 -5.79
N GLU A 381 20.37 23.52 -6.79
CA GLU A 381 19.64 23.32 -8.06
C GLU A 381 18.48 22.30 -7.93
N GLY A 382 18.38 21.58 -6.81
CA GLY A 382 17.31 20.62 -6.59
C GLY A 382 15.91 21.26 -6.64
N TYR A 383 14.95 20.58 -7.25
CA TYR A 383 13.59 21.10 -7.51
C TYR A 383 12.92 21.76 -6.29
N LYS A 384 13.00 21.15 -5.09
CA LYS A 384 12.40 21.72 -3.89
C LYS A 384 13.13 22.96 -3.38
N LEU A 385 14.42 23.09 -3.67
CA LEU A 385 15.28 24.18 -3.20
C LEU A 385 15.16 25.38 -4.12
N SER A 386 15.06 25.14 -5.45
CA SER A 386 14.88 26.19 -6.46
C SER A 386 13.55 26.95 -6.32
N LEU A 387 12.53 26.33 -5.72
CA LEU A 387 11.23 26.96 -5.43
C LEU A 387 11.26 27.91 -4.21
N ARG A 388 12.35 27.94 -3.43
CA ARG A 388 12.40 28.70 -2.17
C ARG A 388 13.06 30.07 -2.38
N LYS A 389 12.56 31.10 -1.69
CA LYS A 389 13.15 32.45 -1.72
C LYS A 389 14.62 32.46 -1.28
N ARG A 390 14.92 31.78 -0.17
CA ARG A 390 16.28 31.40 0.21
C ARG A 390 16.33 29.88 0.09
N TRP A 391 17.15 29.38 -0.83
CA TRP A 391 17.20 27.94 -1.16
C TRP A 391 17.50 27.07 0.08
N TYR A 392 18.22 27.63 1.05
CA TYR A 392 18.60 27.02 2.32
C TYR A 392 17.59 27.19 3.47
N ASP A 393 16.43 27.81 3.25
CA ASP A 393 15.36 27.82 4.25
C ASP A 393 14.57 26.50 4.18
N ILE A 394 14.53 25.75 5.27
CA ILE A 394 13.86 24.44 5.31
C ILE A 394 12.47 24.61 5.92
N PRO A 395 11.38 24.25 5.20
CA PRO A 395 10.03 24.38 5.74
C PRO A 395 9.75 23.39 6.87
N SER A 396 8.87 23.78 7.79
CA SER A 396 8.28 22.91 8.83
C SER A 396 9.32 22.22 9.73
N ILE A 397 10.31 22.95 10.25
CA ILE A 397 11.18 22.44 11.32
C ILE A 397 10.50 22.71 12.67
N TRP A 398 10.20 21.64 13.41
CA TRP A 398 9.68 21.71 14.77
C TRP A 398 10.14 20.48 15.58
N VAL A 399 10.01 20.59 16.91
CA VAL A 399 10.44 19.55 17.86
C VAL A 399 9.25 18.67 18.24
N PRO A 400 9.22 17.39 17.84
CA PRO A 400 8.19 16.45 18.26
C PRO A 400 8.39 15.89 19.65
N ASP A 401 7.31 15.34 20.22
CA ASP A 401 7.36 14.61 21.48
C ASP A 401 7.92 13.19 21.30
N ALA A 402 7.69 12.59 20.12
CA ALA A 402 8.23 11.30 19.75
C ALA A 402 8.44 11.17 18.22
N PHE A 403 9.18 10.14 17.83
CA PHE A 403 9.44 9.76 16.45
C PHE A 403 8.86 8.38 16.20
N LEU A 404 8.14 8.19 15.10
CA LEU A 404 7.66 6.88 14.66
C LEU A 404 8.25 6.56 13.29
N LEU A 405 8.89 5.41 13.15
CA LEU A 405 9.52 5.03 11.89
C LEU A 405 8.46 4.91 10.77
N ARG A 406 8.70 5.58 9.63
CA ARG A 406 7.75 5.59 8.50
C ARG A 406 7.75 4.28 7.72
N ARG A 407 8.93 3.69 7.56
CA ARG A 407 9.15 2.40 6.88
C ARG A 407 9.65 1.38 7.88
N ILE A 408 8.80 0.43 8.16
CA ILE A 408 8.92 -0.55 9.22
C ILE A 408 9.51 -1.84 8.61
N GLY A 409 10.66 -2.25 9.13
CA GLY A 409 11.22 -3.58 8.88
C GLY A 409 10.42 -4.61 9.69
N SER A 410 11.03 -5.25 10.68
CA SER A 410 10.33 -6.27 11.48
C SER A 410 9.18 -5.73 12.34
N PHE A 411 9.26 -4.51 12.88
CA PHE A 411 8.24 -3.96 13.79
C PHE A 411 8.29 -2.42 13.87
N PRO A 412 7.18 -1.75 14.23
CA PRO A 412 7.15 -0.29 14.41
C PRO A 412 8.13 0.13 15.50
N ARG A 413 8.92 1.18 15.23
CA ARG A 413 9.79 1.80 16.23
C ARG A 413 9.27 3.18 16.58
N ILE A 414 8.79 3.31 17.80
CA ILE A 414 8.45 4.61 18.39
C ILE A 414 9.52 5.00 19.43
N VAL A 415 9.92 6.26 19.40
CA VAL A 415 11.01 6.76 20.24
C VAL A 415 10.63 8.12 20.82
N LYS A 416 10.53 8.21 22.14
CA LYS A 416 10.28 9.48 22.85
C LYS A 416 11.48 10.41 22.73
N ASN A 417 11.22 11.65 22.39
CA ASN A 417 12.26 12.67 22.21
C ASN A 417 12.56 13.39 23.52
N GLU A 418 13.69 13.10 24.17
CA GLU A 418 14.06 13.74 25.44
C GLU A 418 15.11 14.86 25.27
N ILE A 419 15.60 15.08 24.04
CA ILE A 419 16.71 16.02 23.75
C ILE A 419 16.33 17.17 22.81
N GLN A 420 15.03 17.40 22.61
CA GLN A 420 14.53 18.46 21.72
C GLN A 420 15.05 18.30 20.26
N ALA A 421 15.25 17.05 19.82
CA ALA A 421 15.65 16.76 18.45
C ALA A 421 14.51 16.95 17.45
N THR A 422 14.82 16.88 16.17
CA THR A 422 13.83 16.71 15.10
C THR A 422 14.21 15.51 14.22
N SER A 423 13.52 15.29 13.11
CA SER A 423 13.78 14.14 12.22
C SER A 423 13.66 14.50 10.75
N THR A 424 14.29 13.69 9.90
CA THR A 424 13.99 13.65 8.46
C THR A 424 12.70 12.88 8.20
N ASP A 425 12.24 12.83 6.94
CA ASP A 425 11.09 12.05 6.48
C ASP A 425 11.27 10.52 6.58
N THR A 426 12.38 10.04 7.15
CA THR A 426 12.55 8.67 7.67
C THR A 426 11.56 8.37 8.80
N PHE A 427 11.24 9.37 9.62
CA PHE A 427 10.32 9.24 10.74
C PHE A 427 9.13 10.18 10.56
N HIS A 428 7.97 9.72 11.01
CA HIS A 428 6.89 10.60 11.42
C HIS A 428 7.26 11.28 12.73
N ARG A 429 6.90 12.54 12.82
CA ARG A 429 6.98 13.38 14.01
C ARG A 429 5.66 13.30 14.72
N ILE A 430 5.69 12.84 15.97
CA ILE A 430 4.51 12.58 16.78
C ILE A 430 4.36 13.70 17.80
N LYS A 431 3.12 14.19 17.93
CA LYS A 431 2.71 15.12 18.97
C LYS A 431 1.61 14.48 19.81
N PHE A 432 1.82 14.35 21.11
CA PHE A 432 0.82 13.81 22.02
C PHE A 432 -0.27 14.84 22.29
N HIS A 433 -1.49 14.37 22.52
CA HIS A 433 -2.55 15.22 23.06
C HIS A 433 -2.31 15.53 24.53
N GLU A 434 -3.00 16.55 25.03
CA GLU A 434 -2.96 16.87 26.46
C GLU A 434 -3.49 15.70 27.30
N LYS A 435 -2.87 15.46 28.46
CA LYS A 435 -3.28 14.46 29.46
C LYS A 435 -3.13 12.99 29.06
N VAL A 436 -2.44 12.70 27.96
CA VAL A 436 -2.10 11.31 27.59
C VAL A 436 -1.02 10.77 28.52
N ASN A 437 -1.22 9.55 29.04
CA ASN A 437 -0.16 8.80 29.70
C ASN A 437 0.82 8.29 28.64
N VAL A 438 1.91 9.03 28.41
CA VAL A 438 2.91 8.73 27.39
C VAL A 438 3.60 7.39 27.65
N SER A 439 3.88 7.04 28.91
CA SER A 439 4.52 5.78 29.27
C SER A 439 3.62 4.59 28.91
N LYS A 440 2.32 4.68 29.22
CA LYS A 440 1.31 3.69 28.80
C LYS A 440 1.27 3.56 27.29
N PHE A 441 1.21 4.67 26.57
CA PHE A 441 1.17 4.66 25.12
C PHE A 441 2.41 3.97 24.51
N LEU A 442 3.61 4.38 24.93
CA LEU A 442 4.87 3.77 24.46
C LEU A 442 4.93 2.28 24.76
N PHE A 443 4.43 1.85 25.92
CA PHE A 443 4.37 0.44 26.31
C PHE A 443 3.39 -0.36 25.43
N LEU A 444 2.16 0.13 25.27
CA LEU A 444 1.11 -0.54 24.49
C LEU A 444 1.38 -0.58 22.98
N MET A 445 2.26 0.29 22.46
CA MET A 445 2.74 0.24 21.07
C MET A 445 3.44 -1.08 20.70
N TYR A 446 3.92 -1.82 21.70
CA TYR A 446 4.61 -3.10 21.53
C TYR A 446 3.78 -4.31 22.00
N SER A 447 2.50 -4.11 22.32
CA SER A 447 1.55 -5.20 22.51
C SER A 447 1.17 -5.81 21.16
N THR A 448 0.89 -7.11 21.13
CA THR A 448 0.56 -7.79 19.86
C THR A 448 -0.74 -7.33 19.21
N PRO A 449 -1.78 -6.87 19.95
CA PRO A 449 -2.92 -6.21 19.31
C PRO A 449 -2.50 -4.97 18.50
N THR A 450 -1.63 -4.12 19.05
CA THR A 450 -1.14 -2.94 18.31
C THR A 450 -0.25 -3.34 17.13
N LEU A 451 0.65 -4.31 17.31
CA LEU A 451 1.52 -4.79 16.24
C LEU A 451 0.72 -5.41 15.09
N LEU A 452 -0.33 -6.17 15.39
CA LEU A 452 -1.29 -6.68 14.41
C LEU A 452 -1.99 -5.52 13.68
N SER A 453 -2.43 -4.49 14.40
CA SER A 453 -3.05 -3.32 13.80
C SER A 453 -2.11 -2.61 12.82
N PHE A 454 -0.81 -2.53 13.12
CA PHE A 454 0.18 -2.03 12.15
C PHE A 454 0.23 -2.88 10.88
N GLU A 455 0.30 -4.21 10.99
CA GLU A 455 0.35 -5.10 9.81
C GLU A 455 -0.90 -4.96 8.92
N LEU A 456 -2.07 -4.77 9.52
CA LEU A 456 -3.33 -4.63 8.78
C LEU A 456 -3.50 -3.23 8.15
N GLU A 457 -3.00 -2.19 8.82
CA GLU A 457 -3.12 -0.80 8.35
C GLU A 457 -1.93 -0.31 7.53
N GLY A 458 -0.80 -1.02 7.52
CA GLY A 458 0.36 -0.63 6.73
C GLY A 458 0.26 -1.06 5.27
N ARG A 459 1.13 -0.47 4.45
CA ARG A 459 1.24 -0.77 3.02
C ARG A 459 2.52 -1.55 2.79
N LEU A 460 2.43 -2.72 2.21
CA LEU A 460 3.58 -3.47 1.77
C LEU A 460 4.33 -2.68 0.70
N PHE A 461 5.61 -2.43 0.98
CA PHE A 461 6.58 -1.80 0.11
C PHE A 461 7.66 -2.83 -0.23
N GLY A 462 8.22 -2.76 -1.44
CA GLY A 462 9.15 -3.76 -1.95
C GLY A 462 10.26 -4.14 -0.96
N GLY A 463 10.62 -5.43 -0.93
CA GLY A 463 11.54 -6.01 0.05
C GLY A 463 10.93 -6.29 1.42
N GLY A 464 9.60 -6.40 1.52
CA GLY A 464 8.91 -6.81 2.74
C GLY A 464 8.70 -5.71 3.78
N ALA A 465 9.13 -4.48 3.51
CA ALA A 465 8.99 -3.36 4.42
C ALA A 465 7.55 -2.84 4.44
N LEU A 466 7.05 -2.48 5.60
CA LEU A 466 5.72 -1.89 5.78
C LEU A 466 5.84 -0.37 5.80
N GLU A 467 5.16 0.34 4.90
CA GLU A 467 5.09 1.80 4.88
C GLU A 467 3.76 2.25 5.49
N ILE A 468 3.84 3.10 6.52
CA ILE A 468 2.68 3.71 7.16
C ILE A 468 2.73 5.20 6.82
N LEU A 469 1.65 5.77 6.28
CA LEU A 469 1.51 7.22 6.11
C LEU A 469 0.70 7.84 7.25
N PRO A 470 0.74 9.16 7.46
CA PRO A 470 -0.09 9.80 8.50
C PRO A 470 -1.59 9.51 8.36
N GLY A 471 -2.07 9.40 7.12
CA GLY A 471 -3.46 9.03 6.85
C GLY A 471 -3.79 7.58 7.18
N ASP A 472 -2.79 6.68 7.27
CA ASP A 472 -2.97 5.29 7.73
C ASP A 472 -2.87 5.22 9.26
N LEU A 473 -2.04 6.07 9.90
CA LEU A 473 -1.89 6.11 11.36
C LEU A 473 -3.22 6.32 12.09
N LYS A 474 -4.16 7.07 11.50
CA LYS A 474 -5.48 7.30 12.08
C LYS A 474 -6.25 5.99 12.36
N ASN A 475 -5.94 4.93 11.62
CA ASN A 475 -6.61 3.64 11.72
C ASN A 475 -5.84 2.65 12.59
N VAL A 476 -4.58 2.93 12.92
CA VAL A 476 -3.81 2.10 13.86
C VAL A 476 -4.47 2.18 15.22
N LYS A 477 -4.60 1.04 15.90
CA LYS A 477 -5.30 0.93 17.18
C LYS A 477 -4.41 0.34 18.27
N LEU A 478 -4.69 0.73 19.51
CA LEU A 478 -4.06 0.22 20.73
C LEU A 478 -5.11 -0.44 21.62
N PRO A 479 -4.79 -1.50 22.38
CA PRO A 479 -5.76 -2.15 23.25
C PRO A 479 -6.21 -1.24 24.39
N ILE A 480 -7.49 -1.31 24.75
CA ILE A 480 -8.03 -0.67 25.96
C ILE A 480 -7.51 -1.46 27.16
N VAL A 481 -6.61 -0.86 27.93
CA VAL A 481 -6.02 -1.45 29.15
C VAL A 481 -6.24 -0.50 30.31
N ASP A 482 -6.51 -1.00 31.51
CA ASP A 482 -6.70 -0.17 32.70
C ASP A 482 -5.41 0.58 33.15
N ASP A 483 -5.58 1.58 34.01
CA ASP A 483 -4.48 2.44 34.50
C ASP A 483 -3.87 1.93 35.81
N LYS A 484 -4.10 0.66 36.20
CA LYS A 484 -3.58 0.11 37.47
C LYS A 484 -2.11 -0.31 37.39
N LEU A 485 -1.58 -0.47 36.19
CA LEU A 485 -0.18 -0.84 35.97
C LEU A 485 0.75 0.37 36.17
N ASP A 486 1.94 0.11 36.71
CA ASP A 486 3.01 1.11 36.80
C ASP A 486 3.73 1.24 35.44
N TYR A 487 3.10 1.97 34.52
CA TYR A 487 3.62 2.15 33.17
C TYR A 487 4.96 2.89 33.12
N ASP A 488 5.27 3.73 34.10
CA ASP A 488 6.54 4.46 34.15
C ASP A 488 7.71 3.50 34.41
N THR A 489 7.54 2.53 35.30
CA THR A 489 8.52 1.45 35.50
C THR A 489 8.57 0.52 34.29
N LEU A 490 7.41 0.09 33.79
CA LEU A 490 7.32 -0.84 32.67
C LEU A 490 7.97 -0.31 31.38
N VAL A 491 7.85 1.00 31.09
CA VAL A 491 8.48 1.57 29.90
C VAL A 491 10.00 1.66 30.03
N GLN A 492 10.56 1.78 31.25
CA GLN A 492 12.01 1.68 31.47
C GLN A 492 12.49 0.25 31.25
N GLU A 493 11.79 -0.75 31.80
CA GLU A 493 12.10 -2.17 31.53
C GLU A 493 12.05 -2.47 30.02
N LEU A 494 11.05 -1.93 29.32
CA LEU A 494 10.94 -2.06 27.87
C LEU A 494 12.15 -1.44 27.13
N ASP A 495 12.61 -0.26 27.55
CA ASP A 495 13.80 0.39 26.99
C ASP A 495 15.05 -0.47 27.16
N GLU A 496 15.24 -1.04 28.35
CA GLU A 496 16.37 -1.93 28.67
C GLU A 496 16.37 -3.18 27.78
N LYS A 497 15.20 -3.79 27.57
CA LYS A 497 15.04 -4.95 26.68
C LYS A 497 15.42 -4.63 25.23
N PHE A 498 15.01 -3.48 24.71
CA PHE A 498 15.44 -3.08 23.36
C PHE A 498 16.95 -2.82 23.29
N ARG A 499 17.51 -2.16 24.31
CA ARG A 499 18.95 -1.83 24.35
C ARG A 499 19.83 -3.06 24.54
N SER A 500 19.34 -4.11 25.18
CA SER A 500 20.04 -5.40 25.30
C SER A 500 19.98 -6.24 24.03
N GLY A 501 19.17 -5.85 23.04
CA GLY A 501 19.00 -6.57 21.78
C GLY A 501 18.04 -7.74 21.86
N GLU A 502 17.13 -7.77 22.85
CA GLU A 502 16.08 -8.77 22.94
C GLU A 502 15.21 -8.77 21.68
N VAL A 503 14.81 -9.97 21.23
CA VAL A 503 14.04 -10.10 19.98
C VAL A 503 12.61 -9.63 20.19
N ILE A 504 12.02 -9.02 19.16
CA ILE A 504 10.69 -8.39 19.26
C ILE A 504 9.59 -9.38 19.69
N THR A 505 9.70 -10.66 19.32
CA THR A 505 8.74 -11.68 19.73
C THR A 505 8.73 -11.86 21.24
N GLU A 506 9.90 -11.93 21.88
CA GLU A 506 10.03 -12.04 23.34
C GLU A 506 9.53 -10.77 24.04
N ILE A 507 9.90 -9.60 23.52
CA ILE A 507 9.42 -8.31 24.04
C ILE A 507 7.89 -8.24 23.98
N SER A 508 7.29 -8.55 22.84
CA SER A 508 5.83 -8.46 22.65
C SER A 508 5.06 -9.45 23.53
N GLN A 509 5.59 -10.66 23.74
CA GLN A 509 5.00 -11.65 24.66
C GLN A 509 5.11 -11.19 26.12
N TRP A 510 6.22 -10.56 26.50
CA TRP A 510 6.36 -9.96 27.81
C TRP A 510 5.39 -8.80 28.01
N VAL A 511 5.25 -7.88 27.04
CA VAL A 511 4.24 -6.81 27.07
C VAL A 511 2.84 -7.40 27.24
N ASN A 512 2.49 -8.41 26.43
CA ASN A 512 1.24 -9.13 26.55
C ASN A 512 1.02 -9.69 27.96
N SER A 513 2.02 -10.35 28.55
CA SER A 513 1.90 -10.92 29.89
C SER A 513 1.63 -9.88 30.99
N LYS A 514 2.05 -8.62 30.78
CA LYS A 514 1.79 -7.52 31.71
C LYS A 514 0.38 -6.95 31.58
N ILE A 515 -0.18 -6.95 30.36
CA ILE A 515 -1.52 -6.42 30.09
C ILE A 515 -2.63 -7.47 30.19
N LYS A 516 -2.28 -8.77 30.24
CA LYS A 516 -3.22 -9.84 30.59
C LYS A 516 -3.91 -9.48 31.92
N ASP A 517 -5.20 -9.76 32.01
CA ASP A 517 -6.08 -9.40 33.12
C ASP A 517 -6.34 -7.87 33.33
N HIS A 518 -5.65 -6.99 32.60
CA HIS A 518 -5.86 -5.55 32.60
C HIS A 518 -6.49 -5.02 31.29
N SER A 519 -6.44 -5.82 30.23
CA SER A 519 -6.99 -5.52 28.92
C SER A 519 -8.50 -5.81 28.85
N SER A 520 -9.19 -5.07 27.98
CA SER A 520 -10.57 -5.40 27.61
C SER A 520 -10.67 -6.65 26.73
N LEU A 521 -9.57 -7.04 26.07
CA LEU A 521 -9.47 -8.33 25.37
C LEU A 521 -9.25 -9.47 26.37
N SER A 522 -9.85 -10.63 26.09
CA SER A 522 -9.56 -11.86 26.84
C SER A 522 -8.12 -12.33 26.62
N ASN A 523 -7.62 -13.17 27.52
CA ASN A 523 -6.27 -13.71 27.41
C ASN A 523 -6.10 -14.56 26.14
N GLU A 524 -7.14 -15.31 25.73
CA GLU A 524 -7.17 -16.07 24.47
C GLU A 524 -7.16 -15.15 23.26
N GLN A 525 -7.89 -14.03 23.29
CA GLN A 525 -7.89 -13.05 22.21
C GLN A 525 -6.50 -12.39 22.08
N ILE A 526 -5.82 -12.08 23.19
CA ILE A 526 -4.45 -11.57 23.16
C ILE A 526 -3.50 -12.59 22.50
N ASP A 527 -3.60 -13.87 22.88
CA ASP A 527 -2.77 -14.93 22.30
C ASP A 527 -3.08 -15.18 20.81
N LEU A 528 -4.34 -15.01 20.40
CA LEU A 528 -4.76 -15.02 19.00
C LEU A 528 -4.10 -13.87 18.22
N THR A 529 -4.09 -12.64 18.75
CA THR A 529 -3.44 -11.51 18.06
C THR A 529 -1.94 -11.72 17.87
N PHE A 530 -1.26 -12.41 18.78
CA PHE A 530 0.16 -12.76 18.62
C PHE A 530 0.36 -13.69 17.42
N SER A 531 -0.46 -14.73 17.31
CA SER A 531 -0.39 -15.70 16.21
C SER A 531 -0.70 -15.04 14.86
N MET A 532 -1.75 -14.20 14.81
CA MET A 532 -2.11 -13.42 13.63
C MET A 532 -0.98 -12.48 13.20
N TRP A 533 -0.41 -11.72 14.15
CA TRP A 533 0.69 -10.80 13.87
C TRP A 533 1.92 -11.54 13.35
N GLN A 534 2.33 -12.64 13.99
CA GLN A 534 3.48 -13.44 13.54
C GLN A 534 3.28 -13.96 12.12
N ASN A 535 2.10 -14.47 11.78
CA ASN A 535 1.81 -14.98 10.44
C ASN A 535 1.92 -13.88 9.38
N LEU A 536 1.32 -12.72 9.62
CA LEU A 536 1.40 -11.57 8.68
C LEU A 536 2.81 -11.01 8.57
N ASN A 537 3.53 -10.90 9.71
CA ASN A 537 4.90 -10.42 9.75
C ASN A 537 5.83 -11.34 8.94
N LYS A 538 5.75 -12.65 9.22
CA LYS A 538 6.51 -13.69 8.54
C LYS A 538 6.26 -13.65 7.04
N ARG A 539 4.99 -13.59 6.64
CA ARG A 539 4.56 -13.53 5.23
C ARG A 539 5.29 -12.42 4.46
N ARG A 540 5.49 -11.25 5.06
CA ARG A 540 6.17 -10.15 4.36
C ARG A 540 7.69 -10.16 4.48
N THR A 541 8.25 -10.63 5.60
CA THR A 541 9.70 -10.58 5.83
C THR A 541 10.47 -11.75 5.23
N GLU A 542 9.81 -12.87 4.93
CA GLU A 542 10.42 -14.09 4.39
C GLU A 542 10.11 -14.34 2.90
N LYS A 543 9.68 -13.31 2.16
CA LYS A 543 9.43 -13.40 0.70
C LYS A 543 10.68 -13.55 -0.15
#